data_AF-A0A836TW91-F1
#
_entry.id   AF-A0A836TW91-F1
#
_cell.length_a   1.000
_cell.length_b   1.000
_cell.length_c   1.000
_cell.angle_alpha   90.00
_cell.angle_beta   90.00
_cell.angle_gamma   90.00
#
_symmetry.space_group_name_H-M   'P 1'
#
loop_
_entity.id
_entity.type
_entity.pdbx_description
1 polymer ?
#
loop_
_entity_poly.entity_id
_entity_poly.type
_entity_poly.pdbx_seq_one_letter_code
_entity_poly.pdbx_strand_id
1 'polypeptide(L)' 'MIKYIKCNGGITSNGDQNYINASYRLPVSGLNTFVEASFIYSNQQLGSNLTALNAKGDSNIATLRVSHY' A
#
# COMPACT_ATOMS: atom_id res chain seq x y z
N MET A 1 -32.82 -20.27 -20.87
CA MET A 1 -32.36 -18.89 -21.12
C MET A 1 -31.44 -18.49 -19.99
N ILE A 2 -30.12 -18.49 -20.21
CA ILE A 2 -29.13 -18.12 -19.18
C ILE A 2 -28.93 -16.61 -19.26
N LYS A 3 -29.27 -15.90 -18.18
CA LYS A 3 -29.11 -14.45 -18.08
C LYS A 3 -27.70 -14.17 -17.55
N TYR A 4 -26.81 -13.67 -18.40
CA TYR A 4 -25.50 -13.17 -17.95
C TYR A 4 -25.72 -11.83 -17.24
N ILE A 5 -25.47 -11.80 -15.93
CA ILE A 5 -25.41 -10.55 -15.17
C ILE A 5 -24.08 -9.88 -15.54
N LYS A 6 -24.16 -8.76 -16.25
CA LYS A 6 -23.00 -7.91 -16.52
C LYS A 6 -22.68 -7.16 -15.22
N CYS A 7 -21.66 -7.61 -14.49
CA CYS A 7 -21.11 -6.85 -13.36
C CYS A 7 -20.38 -5.62 -13.93
N ASN A 8 -21.13 -4.58 -14.25
CA ASN A 8 -20.56 -3.28 -14.58
C ASN A 8 -20.29 -2.53 -13.27
N GLY A 9 -19.19 -2.87 -12.61
CA GLY A 9 -18.84 -2.33 -11.31
C GLY A 9 -17.35 -2.19 -11.17
N GLY A 10 -16.75 -1.27 -11.93
CA GLY A 10 -15.47 -0.71 -11.54
C GLY A 10 -15.67 -0.09 -10.16
N ILE A 11 -15.13 -0.73 -9.13
CA ILE A 11 -15.18 -0.20 -7.77
C ILE A 11 -14.20 0.96 -7.73
N THR A 12 -14.69 2.18 -7.88
CA THR A 12 -13.88 3.38 -7.69
C THR A 12 -13.71 3.63 -6.20
N SER A 13 -12.46 3.75 -5.72
CA SER A 13 -12.17 4.15 -4.34
C SER A 13 -12.64 5.59 -4.16
N ASN A 14 -13.62 5.80 -3.29
CA ASN A 14 -14.32 7.08 -3.14
C ASN A 14 -14.00 7.76 -1.80
N GLY A 15 -12.88 7.39 -1.17
CA GLY A 15 -12.42 7.92 0.10
C GLY A 15 -10.96 8.34 0.03
N ASP A 16 -10.58 9.31 0.86
CA ASP A 16 -9.20 9.79 0.99
C ASP A 16 -8.25 8.63 1.28
N GLN A 17 -7.39 8.32 0.31
CA GLN A 17 -6.31 7.36 0.47
C GLN A 17 -5.13 8.09 1.10
N ASN A 18 -4.82 7.75 2.35
CA ASN A 18 -3.64 8.20 3.04
C ASN A 18 -2.47 7.28 2.67
N TYR A 19 -1.38 7.89 2.20
CA TYR A 19 -0.16 7.21 1.82
C TYR A 19 1.03 7.85 2.55
N ILE A 20 1.73 7.06 3.36
CA ILE A 20 2.92 7.49 4.09
C ILE A 20 4.08 6.62 3.64
N ASN A 21 5.18 7.26 3.24
CA ASN A 21 6.43 6.58 2.89
C ASN A 21 7.59 7.23 3.65
N ALA A 22 8.20 6.48 4.55
CA ALA A 22 9.39 6.88 5.29
C ALA A 22 10.56 5.98 4.87
N SER A 23 11.73 6.56 4.60
CA SER A 23 12.95 5.80 4.29
C SER A 23 14.17 6.45 4.90
N TYR A 24 15.06 5.62 5.45
CA TYR A 24 16.32 6.01 6.05
C TYR A 24 17.44 5.12 5.55
N ARG A 25 18.58 5.73 5.24
CA ARG A 25 19.80 5.03 4.83
C ARG A 25 20.94 5.44 5.73
N LEU A 26 21.60 4.47 6.34
CA LEU A 26 22.74 4.67 7.22
C LEU A 26 23.98 3.96 6.66
N PRO A 27 25.10 4.67 6.50
CA PRO A 27 26.37 4.03 6.20
C PRO A 27 26.87 3.27 7.44
N VAL A 28 27.36 2.05 7.24
CA VAL A 28 28.09 1.33 8.29
C VAL A 28 29.54 1.82 8.23
N SER A 29 29.93 2.59 9.24
CA SER A 29 31.24 3.24 9.29
C SER A 29 32.39 2.26 9.01
N GLY A 30 33.31 2.66 8.14
CA GLY A 30 34.51 1.88 7.79
C GLY A 30 34.30 0.75 6.79
N LEU A 31 33.07 0.55 6.28
CA LEU A 31 32.75 -0.43 5.25
C LEU A 31 31.96 0.25 4.13
N ASN A 32 32.10 -0.21 2.88
CA ASN A 32 31.22 0.19 1.76
C ASN A 32 29.82 -0.44 1.89
N THR A 33 29.30 -0.55 3.11
CA THR A 33 28.05 -1.20 3.46
C THR A 33 27.02 -0.15 3.89
N PHE A 34 25.79 -0.31 3.42
CA PHE A 34 24.67 0.54 3.79
C PHE A 34 23.51 -0.31 4.32
N VAL A 35 22.89 0.17 5.40
CA VAL A 35 21.63 -0.34 5.92
C VAL A 35 20.53 0.64 5.56
N GLU A 36 19.53 0.15 4.83
CA GLU A 36 18.35 0.90 4.41
C GLU A 36 17.12 0.34 5.13
N ALA A 37 16.39 1.19 5.83
CA ALA A 37 15.10 0.86 6.44
C ALA A 37 14.02 1.71 5.76
N SER A 38 12.94 1.08 5.31
CA SER A 38 11.78 1.78 4.76
C SER A 38 10.48 1.26 5.34
N PHE A 39 9.51 2.17 5.45
CA PHE A 39 8.17 1.88 5.91
C PHE A 39 7.17 2.58 5.00
N ILE A 40 6.24 1.78 4.47
CA ILE A 40 5.15 2.25 3.63
C ILE A 40 3.85 1.87 4.32
N TYR A 41 3.01 2.87 4.58
CA TYR A 41 1.64 2.70 5.03
C TYR A 41 0.69 3.23 3.96
N SER A 42 -0.36 2.46 3.68
CA SER A 42 -1.45 2.91 2.82
C SER A 42 -2.77 2.39 3.35
N ASN A 43 -3.81 3.24 3.39
CA ASN A 43 -5.18 2.77 3.60
C ASN A 43 -5.99 2.88 2.31
N GLN A 44 -6.94 1.95 2.15
CA GLN A 44 -7.88 1.94 1.05
C GLN A 44 -9.30 1.82 1.60
N GLN A 45 -10.18 2.69 1.11
CA GLN A 45 -11.62 2.59 1.35
C GLN A 45 -12.35 2.48 0.01
N LEU A 46 -13.02 1.35 -0.19
CA LEU A 46 -13.85 1.07 -1.35
C LEU A 46 -15.32 1.39 -1.01
N GLY A 47 -16.06 1.89 -2.00
CA GLY A 47 -17.52 1.95 -1.94
C GLY A 47 -18.15 2.90 -0.90
N SER A 48 -17.52 4.04 -0.62
CA SER A 48 -17.98 5.03 0.39
C SER A 48 -19.50 5.30 0.41
N ASN A 49 -20.15 5.45 -0.77
CA ASN A 49 -21.59 5.72 -0.90
C ASN A 49 -22.43 4.48 -1.31
N LEU A 50 -21.81 3.31 -1.47
CA LEU A 50 -22.47 2.06 -1.85
C LEU A 50 -22.43 1.12 -0.63
N THR A 51 -23.52 1.10 0.13
CA THR A 51 -23.66 0.35 1.40
C THR A 51 -23.34 -1.14 1.31
N ALA A 52 -23.53 -1.76 0.15
CA ALA A 52 -23.21 -3.17 -0.08
C ALA A 52 -21.70 -3.47 -0.21
N LEU A 53 -20.85 -2.45 -0.33
CA LEU A 53 -19.42 -2.61 -0.61
C LEU A 53 -18.54 -1.66 0.21
N ASN A 54 -18.81 -1.57 1.52
CA ASN A 54 -17.94 -0.86 2.46
C ASN A 54 -16.77 -1.78 2.88
N ALA A 55 -15.74 -1.85 2.03
CA ALA A 55 -14.50 -2.57 2.34
C ALA A 55 -13.40 -1.55 2.68
N LYS A 56 -12.79 -1.73 3.85
CA LYS A 56 -11.63 -0.96 4.32
C LYS A 56 -10.46 -1.92 4.51
N GLY A 57 -9.27 -1.49 4.11
CA GLY A 57 -8.05 -2.25 4.29
C GLY A 57 -6.86 -1.34 4.50
N ASP A 58 -6.05 -1.68 5.48
CA ASP A 58 -4.77 -1.04 5.74
C ASP A 58 -3.64 -1.98 5.29
N SER A 59 -2.65 -1.42 4.62
CA SER A 59 -1.42 -2.11 4.23
C SER A 59 -0.24 -1.45 4.91
N ASN A 60 0.61 -2.27 5.53
CA ASN A 60 1.84 -1.87 6.19
C ASN A 60 2.98 -2.71 5.62
N ILE A 61 3.96 -2.07 5.02
CA ILE A 61 5.14 -2.73 4.46
C ILE A 61 6.36 -2.14 5.13
N ALA A 62 7.06 -2.95 5.93
CA ALA A 62 8.36 -2.61 6.49
C ALA A 62 9.44 -3.40 5.74
N THR A 63 10.46 -2.70 5.24
CA THR A 63 11.58 -3.32 4.54
C THR A 63 12.89 -2.94 5.23
N LEU A 64 13.75 -3.93 5.44
CA LEU A 64 15.14 -3.74 5.84
C LEU A 64 16.04 -4.36 4.76
N ARG A 65 16.95 -3.57 4.22
CA ARG A 65 17.90 -3.99 3.20
C ARG A 65 19.32 -3.67 3.62
N VAL A 66 20.22 -4.61 3.39
CA VAL A 66 21.67 -4.38 3.47
C VAL A 66 22.23 -4.43 2.06
N SER A 67 23.09 -3.47 1.72
CA SER A 67 23.81 -3.43 0.45
C SER A 67 25.29 -3.20 0.69
N HIS A 68 26.13 -3.72 -0.20
CA HIS A 68 27.59 -3.56 -0.17
C HIS A 68 28.07 -3.25 -1.59
N TYR A 69 29.04 -2.34 -1.72
CA TYR A 69 29.61 -1.90 -3.01
C TYR A 69 31.12 -2.15 -3.09
#